data_AF-A0A851F5N9-F1
#
_entry.id   AF-A0A851F5N9-F1
#
_cell.length_a   1.000
_cell.length_b   1.000
_cell.length_c   1.000
_cell.angle_alpha   90.00
_cell.angle_beta   90.00
_cell.angle_gamma   90.00
#
_symmetry.space_group_name_H-M   'P 1'
#
loop_
_entity.id
_entity.type
_entity.pdbx_description
1 polymer ?
#
loop_
_entity_poly.entity_id
_entity_poly.type
_entity_poly.pdbx_seq_one_letter_code
_entity_poly.pdbx_strand_id
1 'polypeptide(L)'
;TFYSVFVFLGEVREQNGDSLVHAAIVTEGATVGSAEANAFSVLQHILGAGPLVKRGSNVTSKLCQGIAKATSQPFDASAFNVNYSDSGLFGIYTISQAPNAGEVIKAAMNQVKAVAQGGVTDADVTTAKNQLKANYLMLVESAQGLLNEIGSESLVSGTHTSPSVVAQKIDSVATADVVNAAKKFVSGKKSMAASGDLGNTPFLDEL
;
A
#
# COMPACT_ATOMS: atom_id res chain seq x y z
N THR A 1 -0.26 -23.51 15.80
CA THR A 1 -0.72 -22.28 16.47
C THR A 1 0.46 -21.33 16.62
N PHE A 2 0.81 -20.61 15.55
CA PHE A 2 1.84 -19.57 15.58
C PHE A 2 1.13 -18.23 15.73
N TYR A 3 0.99 -17.75 16.97
CA TYR A 3 0.73 -16.34 17.20
C TYR A 3 2.05 -15.60 17.00
N SER A 4 2.32 -15.18 15.76
CA SER A 4 3.36 -14.19 15.52
C SER A 4 2.79 -12.84 15.90
N VAL A 5 3.01 -12.43 17.16
CA VAL A 5 2.81 -11.04 17.56
C VAL A 5 3.77 -10.21 16.72
N PHE A 6 3.23 -9.50 15.72
CA PHE A 6 4.01 -8.51 14.97
C PHE A 6 4.43 -7.43 15.96
N VAL A 7 5.70 -7.43 16.34
CA VAL A 7 6.28 -6.33 17.11
C VAL A 7 6.50 -5.19 16.11
N PHE A 8 5.51 -4.30 16.01
CA PHE A 8 5.67 -3.00 15.38
C PHE A 8 6.64 -2.18 16.20
N LEU A 9 7.95 -2.32 15.99
CA LEU A 9 8.98 -1.41 16.51
C LEU A 9 10.34 -1.87 15.99
N GLY A 10 10.76 -1.32 14.86
CA GLY A 10 12.14 -1.51 14.44
C GLY A 10 12.42 -1.19 13.00
N GLU A 11 13.72 -1.12 12.74
CA GLU A 11 14.29 -1.10 11.42
C GLU A 11 15.18 -2.33 11.27
N VAL A 12 14.98 -3.09 10.18
CA VAL A 12 15.84 -4.22 9.81
C VAL A 12 16.57 -3.84 8.53
N ARG A 13 17.89 -3.92 8.56
CA ARG A 13 18.77 -3.57 7.44
C ARG A 13 19.65 -4.76 7.11
N GLU A 14 19.46 -5.32 5.92
CA GLU A 14 20.23 -6.42 5.38
C GLU A 14 21.19 -5.90 4.31
N GLN A 15 22.43 -5.59 4.71
CA GLN A 15 23.48 -5.22 3.75
C GLN A 15 23.96 -6.50 3.03
N ASN A 16 23.64 -6.60 1.74
CA ASN A 16 24.03 -7.75 0.91
C ASN A 16 24.83 -7.34 -0.35
N GLY A 17 24.95 -6.04 -0.64
CA GLY A 17 25.73 -5.52 -1.77
C GLY A 17 25.05 -5.62 -3.13
N ASP A 18 23.76 -5.95 -3.18
CA ASP A 18 22.99 -5.98 -4.42
C ASP A 18 22.89 -4.57 -5.02
N SER A 19 22.89 -4.51 -6.36
CA SER A 19 22.80 -3.26 -7.11
C SER A 19 21.43 -2.55 -6.95
N LEU A 20 20.41 -3.32 -6.57
CA LEU A 20 19.08 -2.83 -6.27
C LEU A 20 18.84 -2.88 -4.77
N VAL A 21 18.31 -1.78 -4.25
CA VAL A 21 17.80 -1.68 -2.90
C VAL A 21 16.31 -1.93 -2.91
N HIS A 22 15.89 -2.89 -2.10
CA HIS A 22 14.51 -3.17 -1.78
C HIS A 22 14.22 -2.58 -0.40
N ALA A 23 13.21 -1.72 -0.30
CA ALA A 23 12.83 -1.12 0.97
C ALA A 23 11.30 -1.13 1.15
N ALA A 24 10.85 -1.49 2.35
CA ALA A 24 9.46 -1.47 2.77
C ALA A 24 9.33 -0.56 3.99
N ILE A 25 8.41 0.40 3.94
CA ILE A 25 8.08 1.26 5.10
C ILE A 25 6.61 1.08 5.39
N VAL A 26 6.30 0.73 6.63
CA VAL A 26 4.98 0.31 7.06
C VAL A 26 4.57 0.96 8.36
N THR A 27 3.27 1.09 8.57
CA THR A 27 2.66 1.35 9.87
C THR A 27 1.54 0.36 10.13
N GLU A 28 1.05 0.35 11.35
CA GLU A 28 -0.20 -0.31 11.67
C GLU A 28 -1.34 0.22 10.78
N GLY A 29 -2.02 -0.71 10.13
CA GLY A 29 -3.15 -0.48 9.23
C GLY A 29 -4.48 -0.65 9.97
N ALA A 30 -5.35 -1.49 9.43
CA ALA A 30 -6.67 -1.78 10.00
C ALA A 30 -6.98 -3.27 9.96
N THR A 31 -7.85 -3.71 10.88
CA THR A 31 -8.34 -5.09 10.94
C THR A 31 -9.26 -5.39 9.76
N VAL A 32 -9.21 -6.64 9.29
CA VAL A 32 -10.07 -7.13 8.21
C VAL A 32 -11.55 -6.93 8.54
N GLY A 33 -12.35 -6.54 7.54
CA GLY A 33 -13.78 -6.30 7.69
C GLY A 33 -14.18 -4.93 8.27
N SER A 34 -13.23 -4.17 8.82
CA SER A 34 -13.50 -2.81 9.29
C SER A 34 -13.74 -1.81 8.14
N ALA A 35 -14.48 -0.73 8.40
CA ALA A 35 -14.64 0.35 7.42
C ALA A 35 -13.30 1.05 7.11
N GLU A 36 -12.40 1.11 8.10
CA GLU A 36 -11.05 1.67 7.95
C GLU A 36 -10.20 0.84 6.98
N ALA A 37 -10.34 -0.49 6.96
CA ALA A 37 -9.66 -1.34 5.98
C ALA A 37 -10.07 -1.00 4.54
N ASN A 38 -11.34 -0.65 4.29
CA ASN A 38 -11.78 -0.20 2.97
C ASN A 38 -11.11 1.13 2.59
N ALA A 39 -10.96 2.05 3.55
CA ALA A 39 -10.26 3.32 3.32
C ALA A 39 -8.77 3.09 2.96
N PHE A 40 -8.09 2.18 3.66
CA PHE A 40 -6.71 1.79 3.32
C PHE A 40 -6.60 1.11 1.95
N SER A 41 -7.56 0.26 1.57
CA SER A 41 -7.58 -0.37 0.24
C SER A 41 -7.78 0.64 -0.88
N VAL A 42 -8.62 1.67 -0.68
CA VAL A 42 -8.76 2.78 -1.64
C VAL A 42 -7.48 3.63 -1.67
N LEU A 43 -6.89 3.94 -0.51
CA LEU A 43 -5.61 4.65 -0.43
C LEU A 43 -4.49 3.92 -1.16
N GLN A 44 -4.41 2.59 -1.04
CA GLN A 44 -3.46 1.75 -1.78
C GLN A 44 -3.56 1.98 -3.28
N HIS A 45 -4.77 2.03 -3.83
CA HIS A 45 -5.00 2.22 -5.27
C HIS A 45 -4.72 3.66 -5.72
N ILE A 46 -4.89 4.66 -4.85
CA ILE A 46 -4.49 6.05 -5.12
C ILE A 46 -2.97 6.18 -5.19
N LEU A 47 -2.27 5.55 -4.25
CA LEU A 47 -0.81 5.57 -4.21
C LEU A 47 -0.20 4.72 -5.33
N GLY A 48 -0.83 3.60 -5.69
CA GLY A 48 -0.46 2.72 -6.78
C GLY A 48 -0.34 1.26 -6.28
N ALA A 49 -1.23 0.39 -6.74
CA ALA A 49 -1.29 -1.03 -6.35
C ALA A 49 -0.72 -1.98 -7.43
N GLY A 50 0.28 -1.51 -8.19
CA GLY A 50 0.91 -2.25 -9.28
C GLY A 50 0.52 -1.77 -10.68
N PRO A 51 1.11 -2.37 -11.74
CA PRO A 51 0.94 -1.91 -13.11
C PRO A 51 -0.37 -2.39 -13.74
N LEU A 52 -1.12 -1.47 -14.35
CA LEU A 52 -2.34 -1.79 -15.11
C LEU A 52 -2.10 -2.00 -16.60
N VAL A 53 -1.00 -1.43 -17.12
CA VAL A 53 -0.65 -1.48 -18.54
C VAL A 53 0.76 -2.03 -18.67
N LYS A 54 0.93 -3.05 -19.52
CA LYS A 54 2.24 -3.64 -19.80
C LYS A 54 3.20 -2.58 -20.34
N ARG A 55 4.30 -2.34 -19.62
CA ARG A 55 5.30 -1.28 -19.93
C ARG A 55 4.70 0.13 -19.94
N GLY A 56 3.58 0.35 -19.25
CA GLY A 56 3.02 1.67 -19.04
C GLY A 56 3.83 2.47 -18.03
N SER A 57 3.61 3.79 -18.01
CA SER A 57 4.26 4.73 -17.10
C SER A 57 3.54 4.93 -15.76
N ASN A 58 2.54 4.09 -15.47
CA ASN A 58 1.72 4.14 -14.24
C ASN A 58 1.20 5.56 -13.93
N VAL A 59 0.68 6.25 -14.95
CA VAL A 59 0.31 7.68 -14.87
C VAL A 59 -0.76 8.00 -13.84
N THR A 60 -1.49 7.01 -13.31
CA THR A 60 -2.49 7.22 -12.24
C THR A 60 -1.93 7.00 -10.84
N SER A 61 -0.72 6.44 -10.70
CA SER A 61 -0.07 6.17 -9.42
C SER A 61 0.60 7.44 -8.88
N LYS A 62 0.11 7.96 -7.74
CA LYS A 62 0.72 9.13 -7.09
C LYS A 62 2.18 8.84 -6.70
N LEU A 63 2.51 7.62 -6.26
CA LEU A 63 3.89 7.24 -5.93
C LEU A 63 4.80 7.35 -7.15
N CYS A 64 4.42 6.72 -8.27
CA CYS A 64 5.22 6.75 -9.48
C CYS A 64 5.37 8.18 -10.02
N GLN A 65 4.30 8.98 -10.01
CA GLN A 65 4.36 10.39 -10.41
C GLN A 65 5.32 11.21 -9.54
N GLY A 66 5.31 10.98 -8.22
CA GLY A 66 6.18 11.71 -7.29
C GLY A 66 7.65 11.34 -7.45
N ILE A 67 7.93 10.05 -7.56
CA ILE A 67 9.30 9.54 -7.68
C ILE A 67 9.89 9.91 -9.05
N ALA A 68 9.12 9.81 -10.13
CA ALA A 68 9.57 10.19 -11.48
C ALA A 68 9.88 11.68 -11.63
N LYS A 69 9.41 12.54 -10.70
CA LYS A 69 9.79 13.96 -10.63
C LYS A 69 11.10 14.18 -9.87
N ALA A 70 11.44 13.27 -8.95
CA ALA A 70 12.67 13.36 -8.17
C ALA A 70 13.84 12.77 -8.98
N THR A 71 13.68 11.54 -9.46
CA THR A 71 14.76 10.82 -10.16
C THR A 71 14.38 10.42 -11.58
N SER A 72 15.37 10.42 -12.47
CA SER A 72 15.29 9.84 -13.81
C SER A 72 15.81 8.40 -13.88
N GLN A 73 16.35 7.88 -12.77
CA GLN A 73 16.89 6.52 -12.71
C GLN A 73 15.77 5.47 -12.64
N PRO A 74 16.02 4.23 -13.08
CA PRO A 74 15.05 3.16 -12.96
C PRO A 74 14.65 2.89 -11.50
N PHE A 75 13.35 2.84 -11.26
CA PHE A 75 12.75 2.48 -9.97
C PHE A 75 11.44 1.73 -10.19
N ASP A 76 10.99 1.05 -9.15
CA ASP A 76 9.61 0.58 -8.99
C ASP A 76 9.10 0.95 -7.61
N ALA A 77 7.81 1.25 -7.50
CA ALA A 77 7.19 1.60 -6.24
C ALA A 77 5.71 1.23 -6.23
N SER A 78 5.26 0.62 -5.14
CA SER A 78 3.88 0.24 -4.93
C SER A 78 3.46 0.42 -3.48
N ALA A 79 2.19 0.68 -3.26
CA ALA A 79 1.57 0.59 -1.95
C ALA A 79 0.99 -0.81 -1.76
N PHE A 80 1.04 -1.28 -0.51
CA PHE A 80 0.41 -2.52 -0.11
C PHE A 80 -0.40 -2.33 1.16
N ASN A 81 -1.49 -3.09 1.25
CA ASN A 81 -2.39 -3.15 2.40
C ASN A 81 -2.61 -4.62 2.72
N VAL A 82 -2.32 -5.02 3.94
CA VAL A 82 -2.54 -6.39 4.45
C VAL A 82 -3.38 -6.28 5.71
N ASN A 83 -4.52 -6.96 5.75
CA ASN A 83 -5.44 -6.88 6.87
C ASN A 83 -5.54 -8.26 7.54
N TYR A 84 -5.24 -8.31 8.83
CA TYR A 84 -5.37 -9.51 9.66
C TYR A 84 -6.61 -9.40 10.57
N SER A 85 -6.93 -10.48 11.29
CA SER A 85 -8.08 -10.53 12.20
C SER A 85 -7.99 -9.53 13.37
N ASP A 86 -6.78 -9.24 13.84
CA ASP A 86 -6.52 -8.47 15.06
C ASP A 86 -5.69 -7.19 14.81
N SER A 87 -5.06 -7.04 13.64
CA SER A 87 -4.38 -5.82 13.21
C SER A 87 -4.32 -5.72 11.67
N GLY A 88 -3.55 -4.78 11.14
CA GLY A 88 -3.24 -4.69 9.72
C GLY A 88 -1.91 -3.99 9.50
N LEU A 89 -1.42 -4.06 8.27
CA LEU A 89 -0.18 -3.45 7.84
C LEU A 89 -0.45 -2.64 6.57
N PHE A 90 -0.16 -1.35 6.62
CA PHE A 90 -0.22 -0.50 5.44
C PHE A 90 1.15 0.09 5.19
N GLY A 91 1.59 0.11 3.94
CA GLY A 91 2.87 0.69 3.62
C GLY A 91 3.17 0.83 2.15
N ILE A 92 4.41 1.25 1.91
CA ILE A 92 4.99 1.43 0.60
C ILE A 92 6.19 0.51 0.46
N TYR A 93 6.36 -0.02 -0.74
CA TYR A 93 7.48 -0.84 -1.15
C TYR A 93 8.16 -0.16 -2.33
N THR A 94 9.47 0.00 -2.26
CA THR A 94 10.28 0.64 -3.30
C THR A 94 11.43 -0.26 -3.70
N ILE A 95 11.71 -0.30 -5.00
CA ILE A 95 12.89 -0.90 -5.59
C ILE A 95 13.61 0.20 -6.36
N SER A 96 14.90 0.38 -6.11
CA SER A 96 15.68 1.42 -6.78
C SER A 96 17.15 1.04 -6.86
N GLN A 97 17.90 1.68 -7.75
CA GLN A 97 19.35 1.60 -7.72
C GLN A 97 19.90 2.16 -6.40
N ALA A 98 20.93 1.51 -5.85
CA ALA A 98 21.51 1.89 -4.56
C ALA A 98 21.88 3.38 -4.41
N PRO A 99 22.44 4.08 -5.43
CA PRO A 99 22.72 5.52 -5.34
C PRO A 99 21.49 6.40 -5.16
N ASN A 100 20.30 5.93 -5.57
CA ASN A 100 19.06 6.70 -5.59
C ASN A 100 18.05 6.27 -4.51
N ALA A 101 18.40 5.27 -3.69
CA ALA A 101 17.49 4.73 -2.69
C ALA A 101 16.87 5.81 -1.78
N GLY A 102 17.69 6.71 -1.25
CA GLY A 102 17.19 7.77 -0.38
C GLY A 102 16.30 8.79 -1.08
N GLU A 103 16.56 9.11 -2.34
CA GLU A 103 15.72 10.01 -3.13
C GLU A 103 14.35 9.37 -3.42
N VAL A 104 14.36 8.10 -3.85
CA VAL A 104 13.14 7.34 -4.16
C VAL A 104 12.26 7.18 -2.92
N ILE A 105 12.86 6.76 -1.79
CA ILE A 105 12.14 6.55 -0.53
C ILE A 105 11.54 7.86 -0.02
N LYS A 106 12.32 8.96 0.00
CA LYS A 106 11.83 10.27 0.45
C LYS A 106 10.72 10.80 -0.47
N ALA A 107 10.87 10.66 -1.78
CA ALA A 107 9.84 11.06 -2.74
C ALA A 107 8.54 10.26 -2.53
N ALA A 108 8.63 8.95 -2.32
CA ALA A 108 7.48 8.08 -2.03
C ALA A 108 6.77 8.52 -0.74
N MET A 109 7.51 8.70 0.36
CA MET A 109 6.96 9.17 1.64
C MET A 109 6.30 10.56 1.51
N ASN A 110 6.89 11.46 0.73
CA ASN A 110 6.33 12.79 0.49
C ASN A 110 4.99 12.72 -0.27
N GLN A 111 4.78 11.76 -1.16
CA GLN A 111 3.47 11.57 -1.80
C GLN A 111 2.41 11.13 -0.80
N VAL A 112 2.74 10.24 0.14
CA VAL A 112 1.78 9.86 1.19
C VAL A 112 1.46 11.04 2.10
N LYS A 113 2.47 11.84 2.47
CA LYS A 113 2.29 13.10 3.22
C LYS A 113 1.39 14.09 2.46
N ALA A 114 1.56 14.22 1.14
CA ALA A 114 0.72 15.09 0.32
C ALA A 114 -0.76 14.62 0.35
N VAL A 115 -1.02 13.32 0.23
CA VAL A 115 -2.39 12.78 0.37
C VAL A 115 -2.96 13.05 1.77
N ALA A 116 -2.16 12.87 2.82
CA ALA A 116 -2.57 13.17 4.20
C ALA A 116 -2.91 14.66 4.43
N GLN A 117 -2.32 15.57 3.63
CA GLN A 117 -2.60 17.01 3.63
C GLN A 117 -3.78 17.39 2.71
N GLY A 118 -4.45 16.42 2.08
CA GLY A 118 -5.56 16.65 1.16
C GLY A 118 -5.17 16.81 -0.30
N GLY A 119 -3.95 16.42 -0.69
CA GLY A 119 -3.44 16.41 -2.07
C GLY A 119 -4.07 15.34 -2.97
N VAL A 120 -5.36 15.05 -2.78
CA VAL A 120 -6.14 14.05 -3.52
C VAL A 120 -7.46 14.67 -3.96
N THR A 121 -7.86 14.41 -5.20
CA THR A 121 -9.13 14.89 -5.76
C THR A 121 -10.21 13.81 -5.70
N ASP A 122 -11.49 14.19 -5.76
CA ASP A 122 -12.59 13.22 -5.84
C ASP A 122 -12.50 12.36 -7.11
N ALA A 123 -11.90 12.88 -8.19
CA ALA A 123 -11.63 12.13 -9.41
C ALA A 123 -10.56 11.04 -9.18
N ASP A 124 -9.51 11.35 -8.42
CA ASP A 124 -8.49 10.36 -8.02
C ASP A 124 -9.13 9.24 -7.19
N VAL A 125 -9.97 9.60 -6.20
CA VAL A 125 -10.69 8.64 -5.35
C VAL A 125 -11.64 7.77 -6.16
N THR A 126 -12.41 8.37 -7.08
CA THR A 126 -13.33 7.63 -7.95
C THR A 126 -12.57 6.64 -8.84
N THR A 127 -11.43 7.07 -9.39
CA THR A 127 -10.57 6.19 -10.20
C THR A 127 -10.04 5.02 -9.37
N ALA A 128 -9.54 5.29 -8.16
CA ALA A 128 -9.04 4.26 -7.26
C ALA A 128 -10.11 3.26 -6.83
N LYS A 129 -11.34 3.72 -6.53
CA LYS A 129 -12.49 2.85 -6.25
C LYS A 129 -12.80 1.93 -7.44
N ASN A 130 -12.80 2.48 -8.66
CA ASN A 130 -13.05 1.70 -9.86
C ASN A 130 -11.96 0.64 -10.08
N GLN A 131 -10.69 0.99 -9.88
CA GLN A 131 -9.58 0.05 -9.96
C GLN A 131 -9.68 -1.05 -8.90
N LEU A 132 -9.96 -0.70 -7.64
CA LEU A 132 -10.13 -1.66 -6.55
C LEU A 132 -11.30 -2.62 -6.82
N LYS A 133 -12.46 -2.10 -7.25
CA LYS A 133 -13.61 -2.94 -7.61
C LYS A 133 -13.30 -3.87 -8.78
N ALA A 134 -12.66 -3.36 -9.83
CA ALA A 134 -12.28 -4.18 -10.98
C ALA A 134 -11.31 -5.29 -10.58
N ASN A 135 -10.26 -4.95 -9.81
CA ASN A 135 -9.28 -5.92 -9.30
C ASN A 135 -9.95 -7.01 -8.46
N TYR A 136 -10.85 -6.63 -7.55
CA TYR A 136 -11.59 -7.59 -6.73
C TYR A 136 -12.49 -8.51 -7.57
N LEU A 137 -13.25 -7.96 -8.52
CA LEU A 137 -14.14 -8.75 -9.38
C LEU A 137 -13.37 -9.71 -10.28
N MET A 138 -12.21 -9.30 -10.82
CA MET A 138 -11.32 -10.19 -11.57
C MET A 138 -10.75 -11.30 -10.67
N LEU A 139 -10.42 -11.00 -9.41
CA LEU A 139 -9.92 -12.03 -8.48
C LEU A 139 -10.95 -13.15 -8.27
N VAL A 140 -12.23 -12.81 -8.12
CA VAL A 140 -13.32 -13.78 -7.89
C VAL A 140 -13.94 -14.36 -9.17
N GLU A 141 -13.39 -14.05 -10.35
CA GLU A 141 -13.87 -14.60 -11.63
C GLU A 141 -13.47 -16.08 -11.80
N SER A 142 -12.33 -16.46 -11.20
CA SER A 142 -11.81 -17.81 -11.25
C SER A 142 -12.38 -18.66 -10.11
N ALA A 143 -12.58 -19.96 -10.35
CA ALA A 143 -13.05 -20.87 -9.31
C ALA A 143 -12.10 -20.91 -8.10
N GLN A 144 -10.79 -20.83 -8.34
CA GLN A 144 -9.78 -20.80 -7.28
C GLN A 144 -9.87 -19.52 -6.45
N GLY A 145 -9.97 -18.36 -7.10
CA GLY A 145 -10.11 -17.08 -6.40
C GLY A 145 -11.42 -16.98 -5.63
N LEU A 146 -12.52 -17.44 -6.22
CA LEU A 146 -13.81 -17.51 -5.54
C LEU A 146 -13.78 -18.42 -4.31
N LEU A 147 -13.19 -19.62 -4.43
CA LEU A 147 -13.03 -20.53 -3.29
C LEU A 147 -12.16 -19.94 -2.18
N ASN A 148 -11.07 -19.24 -2.56
CA ASN A 148 -10.21 -18.55 -1.60
C ASN A 148 -10.96 -17.44 -0.86
N GLU A 149 -11.77 -16.65 -1.57
CA GLU A 149 -12.59 -15.58 -0.97
C GLU A 149 -13.61 -16.16 0.02
N ILE A 150 -14.41 -17.13 -0.41
CA ILE A 150 -15.42 -17.78 0.45
C ILE A 150 -14.75 -18.40 1.68
N GLY A 151 -13.62 -19.10 1.50
CA GLY A 151 -12.87 -19.70 2.60
C GLY A 151 -12.35 -18.66 3.59
N SER A 152 -11.76 -17.57 3.08
CA SER A 152 -11.22 -16.49 3.91
C SER A 152 -12.32 -15.78 4.69
N GLU A 153 -13.42 -15.40 4.03
CA GLU A 153 -14.55 -14.73 4.69
C GLU A 153 -15.22 -15.63 5.74
N SER A 154 -15.33 -16.93 5.45
CA SER A 154 -15.89 -17.91 6.40
C SER A 154 -15.02 -18.03 7.65
N LEU A 155 -13.69 -17.97 7.52
CA LEU A 155 -12.77 -18.02 8.66
C LEU A 155 -12.76 -16.70 9.45
N VAL A 156 -12.87 -15.57 8.76
CA VAL A 156 -12.77 -14.24 9.37
C VAL A 156 -14.07 -13.80 10.03
N SER A 157 -15.20 -13.97 9.33
CA SER A 157 -16.50 -13.41 9.73
C SER A 157 -17.57 -14.46 10.00
N GLY A 158 -17.31 -15.73 9.65
CA GLY A 158 -18.32 -16.80 9.72
C GLY A 158 -19.43 -16.67 8.67
N THR A 159 -19.33 -15.71 7.75
CA THR A 159 -20.34 -15.41 6.74
C THR A 159 -19.69 -15.11 5.40
N HIS A 160 -20.44 -15.28 4.30
CA HIS A 160 -20.00 -14.88 2.96
C HIS A 160 -20.69 -13.58 2.53
N THR A 161 -19.90 -12.62 2.05
CA THR A 161 -20.42 -11.36 1.50
C THR A 161 -20.48 -11.46 -0.02
N SER A 162 -21.64 -11.13 -0.61
CA SER A 162 -21.74 -11.12 -2.06
C SER A 162 -20.81 -10.06 -2.68
N PRO A 163 -20.25 -10.30 -3.88
CA PRO A 163 -19.40 -9.32 -4.55
C PRO A 163 -20.05 -7.94 -4.74
N SER A 164 -21.37 -7.90 -4.90
CA SER A 164 -22.15 -6.66 -4.98
C SER A 164 -22.12 -5.84 -3.70
N VAL A 165 -22.17 -6.48 -2.53
CA VAL A 165 -22.10 -5.80 -1.23
C VAL A 165 -20.67 -5.30 -0.97
N VAL A 166 -19.65 -6.06 -1.36
CA VAL A 166 -18.25 -5.60 -1.29
C VAL A 166 -18.05 -4.35 -2.17
N ALA A 167 -18.57 -4.35 -3.39
CA ALA A 167 -18.53 -3.19 -4.27
C ALA A 167 -19.22 -1.95 -3.64
N GLN A 168 -20.37 -2.12 -2.99
CA GLN A 168 -21.05 -1.03 -2.28
C GLN A 168 -20.24 -0.50 -1.09
N LYS A 169 -19.57 -1.38 -0.33
CA LYS A 169 -18.66 -0.96 0.75
C LYS A 169 -17.53 -0.10 0.21
N ILE A 170 -16.93 -0.46 -0.93
CA ILE A 170 -15.90 0.35 -1.60
C ILE A 170 -16.47 1.70 -2.06
N ASP A 171 -17.68 1.70 -2.64
CA ASP A 171 -18.33 2.93 -3.11
C ASP A 171 -18.67 3.88 -1.97
N SER A 172 -18.92 3.37 -0.76
CA SER A 172 -19.22 4.17 0.42
C SER A 172 -18.02 4.95 1.00
N VAL A 173 -16.78 4.61 0.63
CA VAL A 173 -15.57 5.27 1.15
C VAL A 173 -15.53 6.74 0.75
N ALA A 174 -15.52 7.67 1.70
CA ALA A 174 -15.41 9.09 1.40
C ALA A 174 -13.95 9.52 1.17
N THR A 175 -13.75 10.63 0.45
CA THR A 175 -12.43 11.26 0.30
C THR A 175 -11.79 11.58 1.66
N ALA A 176 -12.60 11.97 2.64
CA ALA A 176 -12.15 12.21 4.01
C ALA A 176 -11.59 10.95 4.68
N ASP A 177 -12.17 9.77 4.44
CA ASP A 177 -11.71 8.51 5.02
C ASP A 177 -10.32 8.14 4.50
N VAL A 178 -10.09 8.35 3.20
CA VAL A 178 -8.77 8.17 2.56
C VAL A 178 -7.72 9.10 3.16
N VAL A 179 -8.06 10.39 3.32
CA VAL A 179 -7.14 11.38 3.92
C VAL A 179 -6.83 11.01 5.37
N ASN A 180 -7.82 10.52 6.12
CA ASN A 180 -7.63 10.06 7.50
C ASN A 180 -6.75 8.80 7.57
N ALA A 181 -6.94 7.84 6.67
CA ALA A 181 -6.06 6.67 6.56
C ALA A 181 -4.61 7.07 6.26
N ALA A 182 -4.41 8.04 5.35
CA ALA A 182 -3.07 8.58 5.05
C ALA A 182 -2.46 9.31 6.27
N LYS A 183 -3.26 10.09 7.02
CA LYS A 183 -2.82 10.72 8.27
C LYS A 183 -2.41 9.69 9.33
N LYS A 184 -3.14 8.58 9.44
CA LYS A 184 -2.79 7.49 10.35
C LYS A 184 -1.45 6.85 9.97
N PHE A 185 -1.19 6.62 8.68
CA PHE A 185 0.12 6.17 8.22
C PHE A 185 1.24 7.19 8.52
N VAL A 186 1.01 8.48 8.28
CA VAL A 186 2.04 9.51 8.50
C VAL A 186 2.37 9.69 9.98
N SER A 187 1.36 9.69 10.85
CA SER A 187 1.53 9.89 12.30
C SER A 187 1.86 8.59 13.06
N GLY A 188 1.57 7.44 12.46
CA GLY A 188 1.82 6.13 13.04
C GLY A 188 3.31 5.88 13.28
N LYS A 189 3.58 5.05 14.29
CA LYS A 189 4.91 4.47 14.48
C LYS A 189 5.24 3.60 13.27
N LYS A 190 6.38 3.88 12.66
CA LYS A 190 6.82 3.20 11.44
C LYS A 190 7.70 2.02 11.80
N SER A 191 7.66 1.01 10.94
CA SER A 191 8.69 -0.01 10.84
C SER A 191 9.26 0.02 9.44
N MET A 192 10.52 -0.33 9.30
CA MET A 192 11.19 -0.35 8.01
C MET A 192 12.01 -1.62 7.85
N ALA A 193 11.99 -2.20 6.65
CA ALA A 193 12.88 -3.28 6.27
C ALA A 193 13.56 -2.88 4.96
N ALA A 194 14.89 -3.01 4.90
CA ALA A 194 15.65 -2.71 3.69
C ALA A 194 16.72 -3.79 3.43
N SER A 195 16.90 -4.15 2.17
CA SER A 195 17.93 -5.10 1.71
C SER A 195 18.59 -4.56 0.44
N GLY A 196 19.91 -4.68 0.32
CA GLY A 196 20.66 -4.19 -0.83
C GLY A 196 22.02 -3.61 -0.46
N ASP A 197 22.55 -2.74 -1.33
CA ASP A 197 23.58 -1.77 -0.93
C ASP A 197 22.94 -0.53 -0.27
N LEU A 198 22.96 -0.50 1.06
CA LEU A 198 22.22 0.46 1.89
C LEU A 198 22.99 1.75 2.20
N GLY A 199 24.09 2.02 1.50
CA GLY A 199 24.94 3.20 1.73
C GLY A 199 24.21 4.54 1.60
N ASN A 200 23.19 4.62 0.72
CA ASN A 200 22.35 5.81 0.53
C ASN A 200 20.90 5.60 0.97
N THR A 201 20.61 4.50 1.68
CA THR A 201 19.27 4.22 2.19
C THR A 201 19.09 4.95 3.53
N PRO A 202 18.11 5.88 3.64
CA PRO A 202 17.89 6.64 4.85
C PRO A 202 17.48 5.74 6.02
N PHE A 203 17.70 6.24 7.23
CA PHE A 203 17.16 5.63 8.44
C PHE A 203 15.73 6.12 8.69
N LEU A 204 15.00 5.40 9.55
CA LEU A 204 13.60 5.69 9.84
C LEU A 204 13.36 7.10 10.42
N ASP A 205 14.32 7.64 11.16
CA ASP A 205 14.28 8.98 11.78
C ASP A 205 14.54 10.12 10.79
N GLU A 206 15.02 9.82 9.59
CA GLU A 206 15.28 10.78 8.52
C GLU A 206 14.09 10.95 7.55
N LEU A 207 12.96 10.28 7.80
CA LEU A 207 11.80 10.15 6.89
C LEU A 207 10.58 11.01 7.21
#